data_AF-A0A974UA69-F1
#
_entry.id   AF-A0A974UA69-F1
#
_cell.length_a   1.000
_cell.length_b   1.000
_cell.length_c   1.000
_cell.angle_alpha   90.00
_cell.angle_beta   90.00
_cell.angle_gamma   90.00
#
_symmetry.space_group_name_H-M   'P 1'
#
loop_
_entity.id
_entity.type
_entity.pdbx_description
1 polymer ?
#
loop_
_entity_poly.entity_id
_entity_poly.type
_entity_poly.pdbx_seq_one_letter_code
_entity_poly.pdbx_strand_id
1 'polypeptide(L)'
;MVITSKYCNTLGILGLILLVNSCATTTSGSGSWFYVGETHWGDMKHYISPNSIKRNGSIAKVESKNVLKVPETTSFLKGKKYAYDINQWEVNCKQARVKLISASYYNTSNQLIFTHKIQNPKSNPILKNTMFASIYRFTCDKFSS
;
A
#
# COMPACT_ATOMS: atom_id res chain seq x y z
N MET A 1 19.85 -26.07 1.39
CA MET A 1 21.27 -26.19 1.73
C MET A 1 21.55 -25.22 2.86
N VAL A 2 21.95 -25.74 4.02
CA VAL A 2 22.11 -25.00 5.27
C VAL A 2 23.41 -24.20 5.21
N ILE A 3 23.35 -22.88 5.44
CA ILE A 3 24.54 -22.09 5.76
C ILE A 3 24.54 -21.89 7.28
N THR A 4 25.26 -22.76 7.96
CA THR A 4 25.66 -22.57 9.37
C THR A 4 26.73 -21.48 9.43
N SER A 5 26.48 -20.39 10.15
CA SER A 5 27.55 -19.55 10.69
C SER A 5 27.65 -19.83 12.17
N LYS A 6 28.67 -20.61 12.54
CA LYS A 6 29.22 -20.64 13.90
C LYS A 6 29.97 -19.33 14.12
N TYR A 7 29.87 -18.76 15.31
CA TYR A 7 30.91 -18.08 16.10
C TYR A 7 30.22 -17.10 17.04
N CYS A 8 30.09 -17.46 18.32
CA CYS A 8 30.16 -16.48 19.39
C CYS A 8 30.68 -17.19 20.64
N ASN A 9 31.97 -16.94 20.93
CA ASN A 9 32.69 -17.44 22.09
C ASN A 9 31.96 -17.07 23.38
N THR A 10 31.87 -18.03 24.29
CA THR A 10 31.50 -17.87 25.69
C THR A 10 32.64 -17.21 26.47
N LEU A 11 32.41 -16.01 27.01
CA LEU A 11 33.08 -15.50 28.21
C LEU A 11 32.14 -14.50 28.88
N GLY A 12 31.80 -14.80 30.14
CA GLY A 12 30.75 -14.14 30.88
C GLY A 12 31.06 -12.69 31.27
N ILE A 13 30.00 -11.93 31.48
CA ILE A 13 29.90 -10.77 32.36
C ILE A 13 28.44 -10.72 32.84
N LEU A 14 28.26 -10.64 34.16
CA LEU A 14 27.00 -10.31 34.83
C LEU A 14 26.52 -8.92 34.40
N GLY A 15 25.24 -8.80 34.06
CA GLY A 15 24.50 -7.56 34.13
C GLY A 15 24.61 -6.63 32.92
N LEU A 16 23.56 -6.64 32.07
CA LEU A 16 22.95 -5.40 31.61
C LEU A 16 21.55 -5.70 31.08
N ILE A 17 20.62 -4.88 31.53
CA ILE A 17 19.19 -4.89 31.24
C ILE A 17 18.94 -4.95 29.72
N LEU A 18 18.02 -5.83 29.32
CA LEU A 18 17.52 -6.05 27.96
C LEU A 18 16.95 -4.74 27.38
N LEU A 19 17.77 -3.96 26.68
CA LEU A 19 17.27 -3.05 25.66
C LEU A 19 16.90 -3.92 24.45
N VAL A 20 15.65 -4.38 24.44
CA VAL A 20 14.99 -4.90 23.25
C VAL A 20 14.96 -3.78 22.20
N ASN A 21 16.03 -3.69 21.42
CA ASN A 21 16.04 -2.93 20.18
C ASN A 21 15.14 -3.71 19.22
N SER A 22 13.84 -3.42 19.27
CA SER A 22 12.89 -3.89 18.28
C SER A 22 13.33 -3.31 16.96
N CYS A 23 14.01 -4.15 16.17
CA CYS A 23 14.20 -3.92 14.77
C CYS A 23 12.79 -3.89 14.16
N ALA A 24 12.19 -2.70 14.11
CA ALA A 24 11.04 -2.41 13.29
C ALA A 24 11.52 -2.53 11.86
N THR A 25 11.61 -3.78 11.39
CA THR A 25 11.68 -4.10 9.99
C THR A 25 10.41 -3.47 9.43
N THR A 26 10.55 -2.33 8.77
CA THR A 26 9.47 -1.72 7.99
C THR A 26 9.29 -2.61 6.77
N THR A 27 8.74 -3.81 7.00
CA THR A 27 8.13 -4.59 5.94
C THR A 27 6.92 -3.77 5.51
N SER A 28 7.11 -3.07 4.40
CA SER A 28 6.03 -2.46 3.63
C SER A 28 4.95 -3.53 3.49
N GLY A 29 3.74 -3.24 3.98
CA GLY A 29 2.73 -4.23 4.31
C GLY A 29 2.57 -5.32 3.24
N SER A 30 3.02 -6.54 3.54
CA SER A 30 2.56 -7.75 2.85
C SER A 30 1.22 -8.20 3.45
N GLY A 31 0.25 -7.27 3.51
CA GLY A 31 -1.13 -7.61 3.80
C GLY A 31 -1.76 -8.28 2.59
N SER A 32 -2.56 -9.34 2.80
CA SER A 32 -3.27 -10.05 1.74
C SER A 32 -4.00 -9.06 0.81
N TRP A 33 -3.54 -8.97 -0.44
CA TRP A 33 -4.11 -8.08 -1.45
C TRP A 33 -5.39 -8.70 -2.00
N PHE A 34 -6.52 -8.01 -1.86
CA PHE A 34 -7.81 -8.44 -2.37
C PHE A 34 -8.06 -7.82 -3.75
N TYR A 35 -8.29 -8.66 -4.76
CA TYR A 35 -8.58 -8.22 -6.14
C TYR A 35 -9.96 -7.56 -6.23
N VAL A 36 -10.04 -6.37 -6.85
CA VAL A 36 -11.30 -5.58 -6.93
C VAL A 36 -11.72 -5.23 -8.35
N GLY A 37 -10.98 -5.67 -9.36
CA GLY A 37 -11.31 -5.46 -10.78
C GLY A 37 -10.12 -5.00 -11.61
N GLU A 38 -10.41 -4.65 -12.86
CA GLU A 38 -9.45 -4.19 -13.86
C GLU A 38 -9.99 -2.93 -14.55
N THR A 39 -9.11 -2.07 -15.09
CA THR A 39 -9.55 -1.00 -16.01
C THR A 39 -10.12 -1.59 -17.29
N HIS A 40 -10.99 -0.84 -17.99
CA HIS A 40 -11.45 -1.21 -19.33
C HIS A 40 -10.23 -1.53 -20.23
N TRP A 41 -10.29 -2.63 -20.97
CA TRP A 41 -9.18 -3.27 -21.74
C TRP A 41 -8.18 -4.13 -20.95
N GLY A 42 -8.27 -4.20 -19.62
CA GLY A 42 -7.51 -5.15 -18.80
C GLY A 42 -6.02 -4.81 -18.63
N ASP A 43 -5.62 -3.57 -18.94
CA ASP A 43 -4.23 -3.13 -18.88
C ASP A 43 -3.70 -2.98 -17.45
N MET A 44 -4.61 -2.90 -16.47
CA MET A 44 -4.27 -2.71 -15.06
C MET A 44 -5.22 -3.48 -14.15
N LYS A 45 -4.65 -4.28 -13.23
CA LYS A 45 -5.36 -4.98 -12.15
C LYS A 45 -5.34 -4.16 -10.88
N HIS A 46 -6.50 -4.05 -10.22
CA HIS A 46 -6.66 -3.31 -8.99
C HIS A 46 -6.84 -4.23 -7.80
N TYR A 47 -6.17 -3.88 -6.71
CA TYR A 47 -6.22 -4.58 -5.44
C TYR A 47 -6.37 -3.61 -4.28
N ILE A 48 -6.94 -4.07 -3.18
CA ILE A 48 -7.04 -3.35 -1.90
C ILE A 48 -6.36 -4.19 -0.83
N SER A 49 -5.73 -3.56 0.17
CA SER A 49 -5.22 -4.24 1.36
C SER A 49 -6.20 -4.04 2.51
N PRO A 50 -7.09 -5.01 2.84
CA PRO A 50 -8.06 -4.85 3.94
C PRO A 50 -7.37 -4.64 5.29
N ASN A 51 -6.19 -5.23 5.47
CA ASN A 51 -5.39 -5.13 6.70
C ASN A 51 -4.75 -3.74 6.88
N SER A 52 -4.69 -2.93 5.81
CA SER A 52 -4.20 -1.55 5.88
C SER A 52 -5.26 -0.56 6.39
N ILE A 53 -6.52 -0.98 6.52
CA ILE A 53 -7.63 -0.09 6.85
C ILE A 53 -7.48 0.43 8.28
N LYS A 54 -7.29 1.75 8.41
CA LYS A 54 -7.24 2.47 9.70
C LYS A 54 -8.37 3.49 9.74
N ARG A 55 -9.20 3.47 10.78
CA ARG A 55 -10.38 4.32 10.91
C ARG A 55 -10.24 5.32 12.05
N ASN A 56 -10.76 6.53 11.84
CA ASN A 56 -10.91 7.57 12.84
C ASN A 56 -12.20 8.37 12.55
N GLY A 57 -13.27 8.06 13.29
CA GLY A 57 -14.60 8.60 13.05
C GLY A 57 -15.09 8.31 11.62
N SER A 58 -15.55 9.34 10.92
CA SER A 58 -16.02 9.22 9.53
C SER A 58 -14.91 9.10 8.48
N ILE A 59 -13.64 9.19 8.89
CA ILE A 59 -12.48 9.16 8.00
C ILE A 59 -11.78 7.81 8.15
N ALA A 60 -11.44 7.21 7.02
CA ALA A 60 -10.69 5.97 6.95
C ALA A 60 -9.51 6.11 6.00
N LYS A 61 -8.40 5.43 6.31
CA LYS A 61 -7.23 5.31 5.44
C LYS A 61 -7.10 3.88 4.97
N VAL A 62 -6.71 3.69 3.72
CA VAL A 62 -6.56 2.36 3.10
C VAL A 62 -5.50 2.41 2.00
N GLU A 63 -4.83 1.28 1.81
CA GLU A 63 -3.89 1.06 0.72
C GLU A 63 -4.55 0.30 -0.43
N SER A 64 -4.27 0.74 -1.66
CA SER A 64 -4.56 -0.01 -2.87
C SER A 64 -3.28 -0.33 -3.63
N LYS A 65 -3.28 -1.40 -4.41
CA LYS A 65 -2.20 -1.73 -5.34
C LYS A 65 -2.77 -1.83 -6.75
N ASN A 66 -2.10 -1.18 -7.69
CA ASN A 66 -2.43 -1.28 -9.10
C ASN A 66 -1.27 -1.96 -9.83
N VAL A 67 -1.55 -3.04 -10.55
CA VAL A 67 -0.53 -3.82 -11.26
C VAL A 67 -0.76 -3.68 -12.75
N LEU A 68 0.26 -3.21 -13.46
CA LEU A 68 0.23 -3.11 -14.92
C LEU A 68 0.40 -4.49 -15.55
N LYS A 69 -0.40 -4.78 -16.58
CA LYS A 69 -0.29 -6.01 -17.36
C LYS A 69 0.96 -6.02 -18.23
N VAL A 70 1.35 -4.87 -18.77
CA VAL A 70 2.56 -4.69 -19.58
C VAL A 70 3.39 -3.52 -19.01
N PRO A 71 4.29 -3.78 -18.05
CA PRO A 71 5.14 -2.77 -17.41
C PRO A 71 6.03 -1.96 -18.37
N GLU A 72 6.27 -2.51 -19.56
CA GLU A 72 7.28 -2.01 -20.49
C GLU A 72 6.80 -0.96 -21.48
N THR A 73 5.49 -0.79 -21.65
CA THR A 73 4.90 0.14 -22.63
C THR A 73 4.47 1.46 -22.02
N THR A 74 4.30 1.53 -20.69
CA THR A 74 3.87 2.74 -19.98
C THR A 74 5.05 3.49 -19.39
N SER A 75 5.50 4.54 -20.08
CA SER A 75 6.44 5.53 -19.55
C SER A 75 5.69 6.58 -18.72
N PHE A 76 5.41 6.28 -17.45
CA PHE A 76 4.89 7.29 -16.53
C PHE A 76 6.07 7.89 -15.76
N LEU A 77 6.32 9.19 -16.00
CA LEU A 77 7.36 10.04 -15.38
C LEU A 77 8.78 9.85 -15.93
N LYS A 78 9.14 10.72 -16.88
CA LYS A 78 10.52 10.91 -17.36
C LYS A 78 11.19 9.62 -17.87
N GLY A 79 10.42 8.74 -18.52
CA GLY A 79 10.94 7.53 -19.18
C GLY A 79 11.24 6.34 -18.27
N LYS A 80 10.92 6.41 -16.96
CA LYS A 80 11.07 5.25 -16.08
C LYS A 80 9.88 4.28 -16.23
N LYS A 81 10.17 3.04 -16.60
CA LYS A 81 9.20 1.93 -16.60
C LYS A 81 8.87 1.57 -15.14
N TYR A 82 7.60 1.33 -14.83
CA TYR A 82 7.16 0.80 -13.53
C TYR A 82 6.21 -0.37 -13.74
N ALA A 83 6.12 -1.26 -12.77
CA ALA A 83 5.31 -2.48 -12.83
C ALA A 83 4.02 -2.36 -12.02
N TYR A 84 4.09 -1.71 -10.87
CA TYR A 84 2.93 -1.49 -10.03
C TYR A 84 3.10 -0.23 -9.16
N ASP A 85 1.98 0.30 -8.70
CA ASP A 85 1.93 1.35 -7.70
C ASP A 85 1.15 0.90 -6.47
N ILE A 86 1.56 1.42 -5.30
CA ILE A 86 0.84 1.33 -4.04
C ILE A 86 0.40 2.74 -3.65
N ASN A 87 -0.91 2.92 -3.51
CA ASN A 87 -1.52 4.20 -3.19
C ASN A 87 -2.10 4.19 -1.80
N GLN A 88 -1.90 5.29 -1.06
CA GLN A 88 -2.59 5.54 0.19
C GLN A 88 -3.75 6.50 -0.04
N TRP A 89 -4.94 6.09 0.36
CA TRP A 89 -6.17 6.86 0.22
C TRP A 89 -6.68 7.30 1.58
N GLU A 90 -7.29 8.48 1.63
CA GLU A 90 -8.19 8.91 2.69
C GLU A 90 -9.62 8.90 2.13
N VAL A 91 -10.52 8.20 2.81
CA VAL A 91 -11.92 8.04 2.43
C VAL A 91 -12.78 8.67 3.53
N ASN A 92 -13.63 9.61 3.16
CA ASN A 92 -14.70 10.10 4.02
C ASN A 92 -15.95 9.24 3.81
N CYS A 93 -16.22 8.35 4.77
CA CYS A 93 -17.32 7.40 4.69
C CYS A 93 -18.70 8.07 4.79
N LYS A 94 -18.80 9.22 5.47
CA LYS A 94 -20.07 9.98 5.61
C LYS A 94 -20.42 10.78 4.35
N GLN A 95 -19.42 11.39 3.71
CA GLN A 95 -19.61 12.26 2.55
C GLN A 95 -19.38 11.55 1.21
N ALA A 96 -19.00 10.25 1.24
CA ALA A 96 -18.61 9.48 0.05
C ALA A 96 -17.58 10.21 -0.82
N ARG A 97 -16.49 10.68 -0.18
CA ARG A 97 -15.38 11.34 -0.87
C ARG A 97 -14.06 10.63 -0.65
N VAL A 98 -13.15 10.74 -1.62
CA VAL A 98 -11.84 10.10 -1.58
C VAL A 98 -10.74 11.09 -1.96
N LYS A 99 -9.57 10.94 -1.34
CA LYS A 99 -8.36 11.73 -1.56
C LYS A 99 -7.15 10.81 -1.68
N LEU A 100 -6.31 11.04 -2.69
CA LEU A 100 -4.99 10.39 -2.78
C LEU A 100 -4.02 11.11 -1.85
N ILE A 101 -3.42 10.40 -0.90
CA ILE A 101 -2.45 10.96 0.06
C ILE A 101 -1.02 10.72 -0.41
N SER A 102 -0.74 9.53 -0.94
CA SER A 102 0.57 9.21 -1.51
C SER A 102 0.45 8.11 -2.55
N ALA A 103 1.43 8.08 -3.47
CA ALA A 103 1.60 7.03 -4.46
C ALA A 103 3.08 6.61 -4.51
N SER A 104 3.34 5.32 -4.31
CA SER A 104 4.68 4.72 -4.36
C SER A 104 4.77 3.78 -5.55
N TYR A 105 5.80 3.93 -6.37
CA TYR A 105 5.94 3.24 -7.66
C TYR A 105 7.11 2.27 -7.61
N TYR A 106 6.90 1.07 -8.13
CA TYR A 106 7.86 -0.02 -8.04
C TYR A 106 8.16 -0.60 -9.42
N ASN A 107 9.41 -1.01 -9.64
CA ASN A 107 9.80 -1.73 -10.86
C ASN A 107 9.49 -3.23 -10.78
N THR A 108 9.79 -3.97 -11.84
CA THR A 108 9.58 -5.43 -11.93
C THR A 108 10.40 -6.24 -10.93
N SER A 109 11.51 -5.68 -10.43
CA SER A 109 12.34 -6.24 -9.37
C SER A 109 11.85 -5.89 -7.96
N ASN A 110 10.63 -5.35 -7.81
CA ASN A 110 10.04 -4.85 -6.57
C ASN A 110 10.84 -3.72 -5.88
N GLN A 111 11.70 -3.02 -6.62
CA GLN A 111 12.45 -1.89 -6.08
C GLN A 111 11.61 -0.62 -6.16
N LEU A 112 11.57 0.13 -5.06
CA LEU A 112 10.92 1.44 -5.03
C LEU A 112 11.67 2.40 -5.97
N ILE A 113 10.96 2.94 -6.96
CA ILE A 113 11.48 3.94 -7.89
C ILE A 113 11.37 5.32 -7.25
N PHE A 114 10.19 5.66 -6.73
CA PHE A 114 9.94 6.89 -5.97
C PHE A 114 8.58 6.82 -5.24
N THR A 115 8.42 7.71 -4.26
CA THR A 115 7.15 7.99 -3.60
C THR A 115 6.79 9.45 -3.80
N HIS A 116 5.58 9.71 -4.29
CA HIS A 116 5.00 11.05 -4.37
C HIS A 116 3.97 11.22 -3.26
N LYS A 117 4.28 12.10 -2.29
CA LYS A 117 3.31 12.55 -1.28
C LYS A 117 2.54 13.74 -1.85
N ILE A 118 1.22 13.68 -1.86
CA ILE A 118 0.38 14.71 -2.45
C ILE A 118 0.25 15.86 -1.46
N GLN A 119 0.79 17.03 -1.82
CA GLN A 119 0.53 18.27 -1.10
C GLN A 119 -0.89 18.75 -1.46
N ASN A 120 -1.68 19.13 -0.45
CA ASN A 120 -3.07 19.59 -0.61
C ASN A 120 -3.95 18.62 -1.42
N PRO A 121 -4.18 17.39 -0.92
CA PRO A 121 -4.85 16.35 -1.69
C PRO A 121 -6.30 16.71 -2.04
N LYS A 122 -6.62 16.66 -3.34
CA LYS A 122 -7.95 16.96 -3.86
C LYS A 122 -8.97 15.92 -3.39
N SER A 123 -10.04 16.41 -2.78
CA SER A 123 -11.19 15.60 -2.40
C SER A 123 -12.12 15.41 -3.58
N ASN A 124 -12.29 14.19 -4.06
CA ASN A 124 -13.17 13.86 -5.19
C ASN A 124 -14.39 13.07 -4.71
N PRO A 125 -15.58 13.28 -5.31
CA PRO A 125 -16.73 12.43 -5.04
C PRO A 125 -16.45 11.00 -5.53
N ILE A 126 -16.98 10.01 -4.81
CA ILE A 126 -16.91 8.62 -5.23
C ILE A 126 -17.99 8.37 -6.27
N LEU A 127 -17.56 8.03 -7.48
CA LEU A 127 -18.45 7.72 -8.61
C LEU A 127 -18.71 6.22 -8.66
N LYS A 128 -19.98 5.85 -8.92
CA LYS A 128 -20.36 4.46 -9.18
C LYS A 128 -19.60 3.90 -10.38
N ASN A 129 -19.38 2.59 -10.40
CA ASN A 129 -18.68 1.87 -11.48
C ASN A 129 -17.22 2.34 -11.71
N THR A 130 -16.59 2.92 -10.70
CA THR A 130 -15.16 3.24 -10.71
C THR A 130 -14.41 2.44 -9.65
N MET A 131 -13.08 2.35 -9.76
CA MET A 131 -12.24 1.78 -8.70
C MET A 131 -12.49 2.44 -7.33
N PHE A 132 -12.85 3.73 -7.30
CA PHE A 132 -13.17 4.42 -6.05
C PHE A 132 -14.41 3.87 -5.35
N ALA A 133 -15.38 3.32 -6.09
CA ALA A 133 -16.53 2.65 -5.49
C ALA A 133 -16.09 1.37 -4.75
N SER A 134 -15.15 0.61 -5.31
CA SER A 134 -14.55 -0.54 -4.62
C SER A 134 -13.78 -0.10 -3.37
N ILE A 135 -12.95 0.95 -3.47
CA ILE A 135 -12.26 1.52 -2.32
C ILE A 135 -13.25 1.90 -1.21
N TYR A 136 -14.32 2.61 -1.55
CA TYR A 136 -15.37 2.99 -0.61
C TYR A 136 -16.00 1.75 0.04
N ARG A 137 -16.46 0.79 -0.75
CA ARG A 137 -17.13 -0.43 -0.27
C ARG A 137 -16.27 -1.17 0.76
N PHE A 138 -15.03 -1.50 0.40
CA PHE A 138 -14.12 -2.23 1.29
C PHE A 138 -13.74 -1.44 2.55
N THR A 139 -13.74 -0.11 2.46
CA THR A 139 -13.32 0.74 3.56
C THR A 139 -14.47 1.09 4.51
N CYS A 140 -15.68 1.29 3.98
CA CYS A 140 -16.79 1.95 4.66
C CYS A 140 -17.99 1.05 4.94
N ASP A 141 -18.11 -0.16 4.36
CA ASP A 141 -19.28 -1.06 4.54
C ASP A 141 -19.52 -1.54 5.99
N LYS A 142 -18.73 -1.10 6.98
CA LYS A 142 -19.02 -1.27 8.42
C LYS A 142 -19.70 -0.07 9.10
N PHE A 143 -20.17 0.93 8.33
CA PHE A 143 -20.95 2.07 8.84
C PHE A 143 -22.45 2.01 8.48
N SER A 144 -22.92 0.87 7.96
CA SER A 144 -24.33 0.66 7.56
C SER A 144 -25.15 -0.16 8.57
N SER A 145 -24.70 -0.27 9.83
CA SER A 145 -25.42 -0.95 10.91
C SER A 145 -25.66 -0.01 12.08
#